data_AF-A0A973LJH9-F1
#
_entry.id   AF-A0A973LJH9-F1
#
_cell.length_a   1.000
_cell.length_b   1.000
_cell.length_c   1.000
_cell.angle_alpha   90.00
_cell.angle_beta   90.00
_cell.angle_gamma   90.00
#
_symmetry.space_group_name_H-M   'P 1'
#
loop_
_entity.id
_entity.type
_entity.pdbx_description
1 polymer ?
#
loop_
_entity_poly.entity_id
_entity_poly.type
_entity_poly.pdbx_seq_one_letter_code
_entity_poly.pdbx_strand_id
1 'polypeptide(L)'
;RARALLGLAAALRLRLSRVSVFTALPVPGELAAAVQDAGVDLVRHDFAWLRAQPPSAQGPAERTVVLGTSLVRNGLVHRDRYLRWLTDLAVREPLAYYPHRREDPVDLALISERPGITVHDAGVPAELTLRGLDAGQRVLSLPSTAITSLRVLLGPRGVEVEPVDVPDEWWTSRAAPGLRSHLTGANR
;
A
#
# COMPACT_ATOMS: atom_id res chain seq x y z
N ARG A 1 -18.49 28.51 -11.13
CA ARG A 1 -19.92 28.64 -10.74
C ARG A 1 -20.64 27.29 -10.71
N ALA A 2 -20.65 26.51 -11.80
CA ALA A 2 -21.28 25.17 -11.83
C ALA A 2 -20.78 24.21 -10.73
N ARG A 3 -19.46 24.11 -10.50
CA ARG A 3 -18.89 23.25 -9.44
C ARG A 3 -19.39 23.60 -8.04
N ALA A 4 -19.58 24.88 -7.75
CA ALA A 4 -20.08 25.33 -6.44
C ALA A 4 -21.57 25.01 -6.26
N LEU A 5 -22.38 25.19 -7.32
CA LEU A 5 -23.80 24.83 -7.30
C LEU A 5 -24.00 23.32 -7.16
N LEU A 6 -23.20 22.51 -7.86
CA LEU A 6 -23.20 21.05 -7.72
C LEU A 6 -22.77 20.62 -6.31
N GLY A 7 -21.75 21.28 -5.74
CA GLY A 7 -21.33 21.06 -4.36
C GLY A 7 -22.44 21.35 -3.35
N LEU A 8 -23.16 22.47 -3.51
CA LEU A 8 -24.28 22.84 -2.64
C LEU A 8 -25.45 21.86 -2.78
N ALA A 9 -25.82 21.50 -4.01
CA ALA A 9 -26.89 20.53 -4.27
C ALA A 9 -26.56 19.15 -3.67
N ALA A 10 -25.32 18.69 -3.82
CA ALA A 10 -24.84 17.46 -3.19
C ALA A 10 -24.91 17.54 -1.67
N ALA A 11 -24.43 18.64 -1.07
CA ALA A 11 -24.46 18.84 0.38
C ALA A 11 -25.89 18.83 0.95
N LEU A 12 -26.82 19.51 0.29
CA LEU A 12 -28.24 19.50 0.68
C LEU A 12 -28.83 18.09 0.56
N ARG A 13 -28.56 17.39 -0.54
CA ARG A 13 -29.05 16.03 -0.73
C ARG A 13 -28.50 15.06 0.32
N LEU A 14 -27.22 15.16 0.65
CA LEU A 14 -26.60 14.35 1.71
C LEU A 14 -27.23 14.63 3.07
N ARG A 15 -27.45 15.91 3.44
CA ARG A 15 -28.09 16.29 4.72
C ARG A 15 -29.54 15.83 4.85
N LEU A 16 -30.26 15.71 3.74
CA LEU A 16 -31.65 15.24 3.71
C LEU A 16 -31.76 13.71 3.59
N SER A 17 -30.63 13.00 3.50
CA SER A 17 -30.59 11.55 3.33
C SER A 17 -30.02 10.87 4.57
N ARG A 18 -30.31 9.58 4.75
CA ARG A 18 -29.52 8.73 5.65
C ARG A 18 -28.24 8.34 4.92
N VAL A 19 -27.11 8.82 5.40
CA VAL A 19 -25.80 8.62 4.76
C VAL A 19 -24.99 7.64 5.59
N SER A 20 -24.44 6.62 4.94
CA SER A 20 -23.37 5.79 5.48
C SER A 20 -22.10 5.99 4.65
N VAL A 21 -20.96 6.16 5.31
CA VAL A 21 -19.63 6.23 4.70
C VAL A 21 -18.89 4.95 5.06
N PHE A 22 -18.49 4.20 4.04
CA PHE A 22 -17.69 2.99 4.19
C PHE A 22 -16.23 3.28 3.84
N THR A 23 -15.30 2.89 4.70
CA THR A 23 -13.87 3.11 4.45
C THR A 23 -12.99 2.06 5.12
N ALA A 24 -11.91 1.68 4.43
CA ALA A 24 -10.79 0.94 5.01
C ALA A 24 -9.62 1.88 5.38
N LEU A 25 -9.75 3.19 5.15
CA LEU A 25 -8.74 4.17 5.52
C LEU A 25 -8.82 4.43 7.03
N PRO A 26 -7.67 4.63 7.70
CA PRO A 26 -7.68 5.10 9.08
C PRO A 26 -8.39 6.46 9.16
N VAL A 27 -9.35 6.57 10.08
CA VAL A 27 -10.09 7.80 10.34
C VAL A 27 -9.68 8.31 11.72
N PRO A 28 -8.98 9.46 11.82
CA PRO A 28 -8.65 10.06 13.10
C PRO A 28 -9.88 10.23 13.99
N GLY A 29 -9.72 10.09 15.31
CA GLY A 29 -10.84 10.11 16.26
C GLY A 29 -11.70 11.37 16.15
N GLU A 30 -11.07 12.54 16.01
CA GLU A 30 -11.76 13.83 15.84
C GLU A 30 -12.59 13.88 14.55
N LEU A 31 -12.05 13.36 13.44
CA LEU A 31 -12.77 13.29 12.18
C LEU A 31 -13.94 12.30 12.25
N ALA A 32 -13.75 11.16 12.92
CA ALA A 32 -14.80 10.17 13.11
C ALA A 32 -15.96 10.76 13.93
N ALA A 33 -15.66 11.46 15.03
CA ALA A 33 -16.66 12.14 15.85
C ALA A 33 -17.41 13.20 15.04
N ALA A 34 -16.69 14.07 14.31
CA ALA A 34 -17.33 15.11 13.49
C ALA A 34 -18.26 14.53 12.40
N VAL A 35 -17.89 13.38 11.80
CA VAL A 35 -18.74 12.68 10.83
C VAL A 35 -20.00 12.13 11.50
N GLN A 36 -19.86 11.51 12.67
CA GLN A 36 -20.99 10.95 13.42
C GLN A 36 -21.94 12.03 13.95
N ASP A 37 -21.40 13.14 14.46
CA ASP A 37 -22.18 14.30 14.92
C ASP A 37 -22.98 14.96 13.78
N ALA A 38 -22.51 14.82 12.54
CA ALA A 38 -23.25 15.23 11.34
C ALA A 38 -24.37 14.26 10.94
N GLY A 39 -24.64 13.22 11.74
CA GLY A 39 -25.66 12.20 11.47
C GLY A 39 -25.26 11.16 10.42
N VAL A 40 -23.96 11.05 10.11
CA VAL A 40 -23.43 10.11 9.13
C VAL A 40 -22.95 8.85 9.84
N ASP A 41 -23.44 7.69 9.38
CA ASP A 41 -22.99 6.39 9.86
C ASP A 41 -21.62 6.05 9.27
N LEU A 42 -20.60 5.91 10.11
CA LEU A 42 -19.23 5.61 9.69
C LEU A 42 -18.95 4.11 9.84
N VAL A 43 -18.91 3.41 8.71
CA VAL A 43 -18.62 1.97 8.63
C VAL A 43 -17.14 1.76 8.32
N ARG A 44 -16.40 1.24 9.29
CA ARG A 44 -14.98 0.87 9.12
C ARG A 44 -14.89 -0.55 8.57
N HIS A 45 -14.22 -0.70 7.44
CA HIS A 45 -13.90 -2.00 6.89
C HIS A 45 -12.58 -2.51 7.47
N ASP A 46 -12.65 -3.67 8.11
CA ASP A 46 -11.52 -4.30 8.78
C ASP A 46 -11.10 -5.61 8.10
N PHE A 47 -11.60 -5.88 6.90
CA PHE A 47 -11.34 -7.12 6.15
C PHE A 47 -11.73 -8.40 6.91
N ALA A 48 -12.79 -8.37 7.75
CA ALA A 48 -13.24 -9.52 8.54
C ALA A 48 -13.39 -10.81 7.74
N TRP A 49 -14.05 -10.78 6.58
CA TRP A 49 -14.21 -11.97 5.73
C TRP A 49 -12.86 -12.53 5.28
N LEU A 50 -11.94 -11.66 4.86
CA LEU A 50 -10.62 -12.08 4.38
C LEU A 50 -9.77 -12.66 5.51
N ARG A 51 -9.83 -12.07 6.71
CA ARG A 51 -9.13 -12.59 7.90
C ARG A 51 -9.66 -13.94 8.37
N ALA A 52 -10.94 -14.22 8.13
CA ALA A 52 -11.55 -15.51 8.43
C ALA A 52 -11.20 -16.61 7.41
N GLN A 53 -10.64 -16.27 6.25
CA GLN A 53 -10.22 -17.28 5.29
C GLN A 53 -8.96 -17.99 5.77
N PRO A 54 -8.83 -19.32 5.56
CA PRO A 54 -7.59 -20.03 5.81
C PRO A 54 -6.41 -19.31 5.14
N PRO A 55 -5.24 -19.18 5.78
CA PRO A 55 -4.07 -18.59 5.13
C PRO A 55 -3.73 -19.39 3.87
N SER A 56 -3.15 -18.73 2.87
CA SER A 56 -2.64 -19.44 1.69
C SER A 56 -1.55 -20.42 2.12
N ALA A 57 -1.59 -21.63 1.58
CA ALA A 57 -0.58 -22.66 1.86
C ALA A 57 0.86 -22.26 1.44
N GLN A 58 0.99 -21.18 0.65
CA GLN A 58 2.22 -20.72 -0.01
C GLN A 58 2.55 -19.27 0.41
N GLY A 59 2.50 -18.97 1.70
CA GLY A 59 3.05 -17.71 2.22
C GLY A 59 4.58 -17.67 2.11
N PRO A 60 5.20 -16.48 2.14
CA PRO A 60 6.65 -16.38 2.11
C PRO A 60 7.24 -16.92 3.41
N ALA A 61 8.35 -17.63 3.32
CA ALA A 61 9.09 -18.13 4.49
C ALA A 61 10.00 -17.03 5.08
N GLU A 62 10.33 -16.03 4.27
CA GLU A 62 11.20 -14.92 4.59
C GLU A 62 10.54 -13.97 5.58
N ARG A 63 11.34 -13.42 6.51
CA ARG A 63 10.86 -12.44 7.49
C ARG A 63 10.55 -11.10 6.84
N THR A 64 11.29 -10.73 5.80
CA THR A 64 11.10 -9.47 5.09
C THR A 64 10.37 -9.72 3.78
N VAL A 65 9.20 -9.11 3.64
CA VAL A 65 8.41 -9.09 2.42
C VAL A 65 8.54 -7.71 1.78
N VAL A 66 8.88 -7.64 0.50
CA VAL A 66 8.94 -6.39 -0.24
C VAL A 66 7.85 -6.38 -1.30
N LEU A 67 7.01 -5.35 -1.28
CA LEU A 67 6.06 -5.10 -2.36
C LEU A 67 6.74 -4.31 -3.46
N GLY A 68 6.65 -4.81 -4.69
CA GLY A 68 7.12 -4.13 -5.88
C GLY A 68 6.39 -2.82 -6.13
N THR A 69 6.95 -2.02 -7.04
CA THR A 69 6.47 -0.67 -7.30
C THR A 69 6.18 -0.42 -8.78
N SER A 70 5.23 0.48 -9.07
CA SER A 70 5.07 1.02 -10.42
C SER A 70 5.90 2.27 -10.68
N LEU A 71 6.55 2.84 -9.65
CA LEU A 71 7.28 4.10 -9.77
C LEU A 71 8.43 4.01 -10.78
N VAL A 72 9.12 2.86 -10.86
CA VAL A 72 10.18 2.61 -11.83
C VAL A 72 9.63 2.57 -13.26
N ARG A 73 8.59 1.77 -13.53
CA ARG A 73 7.95 1.71 -14.86
C ARG A 73 7.39 3.06 -15.30
N ASN A 74 6.82 3.82 -14.36
CA ASN A 74 6.28 5.15 -14.66
C ASN A 74 7.41 6.19 -14.84
N GLY A 75 8.68 5.79 -14.67
CA GLY A 75 9.85 6.64 -14.81
C GLY A 75 9.93 7.72 -13.73
N LEU A 76 9.30 7.53 -12.59
CA LEU A 76 9.31 8.47 -11.45
C LEU A 76 10.53 8.25 -10.56
N VAL A 77 11.00 7.00 -10.46
CA VAL A 77 12.20 6.61 -9.72
C VAL A 77 13.23 6.00 -10.66
N HIS A 78 14.50 6.35 -10.45
CA HIS A 78 15.64 5.77 -11.15
C HIS A 78 15.75 4.26 -10.88
N ARG A 79 15.67 3.45 -11.95
CA ARG A 79 15.71 1.97 -11.91
C ARG A 79 16.91 1.43 -11.14
N ASP A 80 18.10 1.97 -11.40
CA ASP A 80 19.35 1.52 -10.79
C ASP A 80 19.38 1.76 -9.28
N ARG A 81 18.76 2.86 -8.80
CA ARG A 81 18.64 3.17 -7.37
C ARG A 81 17.72 2.15 -6.68
N TYR A 82 16.58 1.85 -7.28
CA TYR A 82 15.64 0.85 -6.77
C TYR A 82 16.25 -0.56 -6.71
N LEU A 83 16.90 -0.99 -7.80
CA LEU A 83 17.54 -2.30 -7.86
C LEU A 83 18.70 -2.45 -6.87
N ARG A 84 19.47 -1.38 -6.62
CA ARG A 84 20.51 -1.39 -5.57
C ARG A 84 19.90 -1.53 -4.18
N TRP A 85 18.83 -0.83 -3.88
CA TRP A 85 18.15 -0.95 -2.59
C TRP A 85 17.65 -2.37 -2.32
N LEU A 86 17.06 -3.04 -3.31
CA LEU A 86 16.67 -4.45 -3.18
C LEU A 86 17.88 -5.35 -2.89
N THR A 87 19.00 -5.14 -3.59
CA THR A 87 20.24 -5.86 -3.33
C THR A 87 20.77 -5.61 -1.92
N ASP A 88 20.79 -4.35 -1.46
CA ASP A 88 21.27 -4.00 -0.13
C ASP A 88 20.38 -4.55 1.00
N LEU A 89 19.08 -4.74 0.74
CA LEU A 89 18.19 -5.47 1.66
C LEU A 89 18.51 -6.96 1.67
N ALA A 90 18.62 -7.59 0.50
CA ALA A 90 18.87 -9.02 0.36
C ALA A 90 20.23 -9.46 0.93
N VAL A 91 21.23 -8.57 0.95
CA VAL A 91 22.52 -8.80 1.60
C VAL A 91 22.40 -8.89 3.13
N ARG A 92 21.44 -8.16 3.72
CA ARG A 92 21.21 -8.17 5.18
C ARG A 92 20.45 -9.41 5.62
N GLU A 93 19.40 -9.77 4.88
CA GLU A 93 18.62 -10.98 5.10
C GLU A 93 17.87 -11.38 3.83
N PRO A 94 17.55 -12.67 3.63
CA PRO A 94 16.69 -13.10 2.54
C PRO A 94 15.31 -12.42 2.59
N LEU A 95 14.79 -12.04 1.42
CA LEU A 95 13.49 -11.38 1.29
C LEU A 95 12.60 -12.04 0.24
N ALA A 96 11.30 -12.00 0.50
CA ALA A 96 10.26 -12.36 -0.46
C ALA A 96 9.83 -11.12 -1.24
N TYR A 97 9.95 -11.14 -2.55
CA TYR A 97 9.55 -10.06 -3.43
C TYR A 97 8.21 -10.36 -4.09
N TYR A 98 7.22 -9.48 -3.89
CA TYR A 98 5.91 -9.55 -4.52
C TYR A 98 5.80 -8.45 -5.59
N PRO A 99 5.96 -8.80 -6.88
CA PRO A 99 5.95 -7.84 -7.97
C PRO A 99 4.70 -6.97 -8.01
N HIS A 100 4.87 -5.72 -8.43
CA HIS A 100 3.70 -4.94 -8.82
C HIS A 100 3.14 -5.50 -10.14
N ARG A 101 1.81 -5.56 -10.31
CA ARG A 101 1.19 -6.09 -11.56
C ARG A 101 1.61 -5.36 -12.85
N ARG A 102 2.13 -4.14 -12.70
CA ARG A 102 2.66 -3.31 -13.79
C ARG A 102 4.18 -3.31 -13.81
N GLU A 103 4.89 -4.19 -13.13
CA GLU A 103 6.35 -4.17 -13.21
C GLU A 103 6.84 -4.59 -14.61
N ASP A 104 8.02 -4.13 -15.00
CA ASP A 104 8.59 -4.50 -16.30
C ASP A 104 9.18 -5.92 -16.22
N PRO A 105 8.88 -6.83 -17.17
CA PRO A 105 9.41 -8.19 -17.14
C PRO A 105 10.95 -8.25 -17.12
N VAL A 106 11.64 -7.28 -17.73
CA VAL A 106 13.11 -7.19 -17.68
C VAL A 106 13.58 -6.80 -16.29
N ASP A 107 12.87 -5.90 -15.60
CA ASP A 107 13.16 -5.58 -14.20
C ASP A 107 12.98 -6.82 -13.31
N LEU A 108 11.89 -7.55 -13.51
CA LEU A 108 11.60 -8.77 -12.74
C LEU A 108 12.64 -9.86 -12.96
N ALA A 109 13.06 -10.10 -14.21
CA ALA A 109 14.12 -11.05 -14.51
C ALA A 109 15.42 -10.70 -13.77
N LEU A 110 15.81 -9.41 -13.80
CA LEU A 110 16.98 -8.95 -13.05
C LEU A 110 16.80 -9.14 -11.54
N ILE A 111 15.61 -8.90 -10.99
CA ILE A 111 15.35 -9.08 -9.55
C ILE A 111 15.46 -10.57 -9.17
N SER A 112 14.90 -11.47 -9.98
CA SER A 112 14.95 -12.92 -9.75
C SER A 112 16.37 -13.50 -9.79
N GLU A 113 17.30 -12.86 -10.50
CA GLU A 113 18.71 -13.27 -10.57
C GLU A 113 19.52 -12.83 -9.35
N ARG A 114 18.98 -11.97 -8.47
CA ARG A 114 19.71 -11.45 -7.31
C ARG A 114 19.74 -12.47 -6.16
N PRO A 115 20.91 -12.77 -5.59
CA PRO A 115 21.01 -13.62 -4.42
C PRO A 115 20.18 -13.09 -3.24
N GLY A 116 19.48 -13.98 -2.54
CA GLY A 116 18.68 -13.62 -1.37
C GLY A 116 17.30 -13.02 -1.68
N ILE A 117 16.88 -12.99 -2.95
CA ILE A 117 15.54 -12.53 -3.34
C ILE A 117 14.72 -13.69 -3.90
N THR A 118 13.62 -14.02 -3.22
CA THR A 118 12.62 -14.98 -3.70
C THR A 118 11.49 -14.21 -4.38
N VAL A 119 11.40 -14.26 -5.71
CA VAL A 119 10.33 -13.58 -6.46
C VAL A 119 9.09 -14.46 -6.53
N HIS A 120 7.96 -13.93 -6.04
CA HIS A 120 6.64 -14.55 -6.12
C HIS A 120 5.85 -14.10 -7.35
N ASP A 121 4.81 -14.86 -7.70
CA ASP A 121 3.97 -14.54 -8.85
C ASP A 121 3.22 -13.22 -8.69
N ALA A 122 3.26 -12.43 -9.76
CA ALA A 122 2.38 -11.28 -9.93
C ALA A 122 0.96 -11.74 -10.28
N GLY A 123 -0.07 -11.10 -9.72
CA GLY A 123 -1.43 -11.20 -10.27
C GLY A 123 -2.54 -11.33 -9.23
N VAL A 124 -2.22 -11.77 -8.02
CA VAL A 124 -3.15 -11.77 -6.90
C VAL A 124 -2.89 -10.52 -6.04
N PRO A 125 -3.93 -9.79 -5.58
CA PRO A 125 -3.75 -8.68 -4.64
C PRO A 125 -2.93 -9.08 -3.43
N ALA A 126 -2.02 -8.20 -3.00
CA ALA A 126 -1.14 -8.46 -1.86
C ALA A 126 -1.92 -8.79 -0.58
N GLU A 127 -3.10 -8.20 -0.39
CA GLU A 127 -4.00 -8.48 0.73
C GLU A 127 -4.43 -9.95 0.76
N LEU A 128 -4.70 -10.54 -0.40
CA LEU A 128 -5.05 -11.97 -0.44
C LEU A 128 -3.81 -12.80 -0.14
N THR A 129 -2.69 -12.56 -0.81
CA THR A 129 -1.51 -13.43 -0.70
C THR A 129 -0.80 -13.32 0.66
N LEU A 130 -0.80 -12.14 1.27
CA LEU A 130 -0.08 -11.84 2.51
C LEU A 130 -0.95 -11.94 3.77
N ARG A 131 -2.24 -12.27 3.67
CA ARG A 131 -3.15 -12.39 4.83
C ARG A 131 -2.65 -13.35 5.92
N GLY A 132 -1.78 -14.29 5.54
CA GLY A 132 -1.24 -15.34 6.38
C GLY A 132 0.05 -14.99 7.12
N LEU A 133 0.60 -13.78 6.97
CA LEU A 133 1.86 -13.41 7.61
C LEU A 133 1.79 -13.51 9.14
N ASP A 134 2.94 -13.83 9.74
CA ASP A 134 3.14 -13.98 11.18
C ASP A 134 3.76 -12.72 11.81
N ALA A 135 3.57 -12.53 13.12
CA ALA A 135 4.04 -11.35 13.86
C ALA A 135 5.56 -11.08 13.79
N GLY A 136 6.36 -12.09 13.44
CA GLY A 136 7.82 -11.95 13.25
C GLY A 136 8.24 -11.49 11.86
N GLN A 137 7.27 -11.31 10.95
CA GLN A 137 7.47 -10.85 9.58
C GLN A 137 7.09 -9.36 9.45
N ARG A 138 7.61 -8.73 8.40
CA ARG A 138 7.33 -7.33 8.05
C ARG A 138 7.15 -7.17 6.54
N VAL A 139 6.40 -6.13 6.17
CA VAL A 139 6.15 -5.74 4.78
C VAL A 139 6.75 -4.37 4.53
N LEU A 140 7.69 -4.28 3.60
CA LEU A 140 8.28 -3.05 3.13
C LEU A 140 7.68 -2.66 1.78
N SER A 141 7.39 -1.37 1.58
CA SER A 141 6.96 -0.89 0.28
C SER A 141 7.34 0.57 0.08
N LEU A 142 7.85 0.90 -1.11
CA LEU A 142 7.84 2.28 -1.58
C LEU A 142 6.38 2.82 -1.62
N PRO A 143 6.16 4.14 -1.76
CA PRO A 143 4.82 4.69 -1.72
C PRO A 143 3.77 3.93 -2.53
N SER A 144 2.76 3.41 -1.83
CA SER A 144 1.75 2.51 -2.37
C SER A 144 0.47 2.55 -1.54
N THR A 145 -0.68 2.57 -2.22
CA THR A 145 -1.99 2.50 -1.56
C THR A 145 -2.24 1.14 -0.89
N ALA A 146 -1.51 0.09 -1.28
CA ALA A 146 -1.61 -1.22 -0.66
C ALA A 146 -1.15 -1.22 0.81
N ILE A 147 -0.30 -0.26 1.20
CA ILE A 147 0.16 -0.11 2.59
C ILE A 147 -1.04 0.11 3.51
N THR A 148 -1.99 0.96 3.11
CA THR A 148 -3.14 1.31 3.95
C THR A 148 -4.02 0.10 4.23
N SER A 149 -4.38 -0.67 3.20
CA SER A 149 -5.18 -1.89 3.34
C SER A 149 -4.44 -2.98 4.11
N LEU A 150 -3.15 -3.16 3.85
CA LEU A 150 -2.33 -4.16 4.56
C LEU A 150 -2.15 -3.83 6.04
N ARG A 151 -1.99 -2.56 6.42
CA ARG A 151 -1.95 -2.14 7.83
C ARG A 151 -3.23 -2.53 8.57
N VAL A 152 -4.40 -2.33 7.96
CA VAL A 152 -5.68 -2.72 8.55
C VAL A 152 -5.81 -4.24 8.62
N LEU A 153 -5.44 -4.95 7.56
CA LEU A 153 -5.55 -6.40 7.46
C LEU A 153 -4.63 -7.13 8.44
N LEU A 154 -3.37 -6.70 8.53
CA LEU A 154 -2.30 -7.43 9.21
C LEU A 154 -1.96 -6.87 10.60
N GLY A 155 -2.35 -5.63 10.91
CA GLY A 155 -2.13 -5.03 12.22
C GLY A 155 -2.60 -5.89 13.40
N PRO A 156 -3.80 -6.51 13.36
CA PRO A 156 -4.27 -7.42 14.41
C PRO A 156 -3.40 -8.69 14.61
N ARG A 157 -2.56 -9.03 13.62
CA ARG A 157 -1.58 -10.13 13.72
C ARG A 157 -0.21 -9.67 14.20
N GLY A 158 -0.02 -8.36 14.44
CA GLY A 158 1.26 -7.80 14.86
C GLY A 158 2.30 -7.73 13.75
N VAL A 159 1.91 -7.83 12.48
CA VAL A 159 2.83 -7.70 11.33
C VAL A 159 3.07 -6.22 11.06
N GLU A 160 4.34 -5.83 10.97
CA GLU A 160 4.73 -4.47 10.64
C GLU A 160 4.55 -4.22 9.13
N VAL A 161 3.88 -3.13 8.77
CA VAL A 161 3.72 -2.71 7.36
C VAL A 161 4.28 -1.30 7.22
N GLU A 162 5.50 -1.25 6.71
CA GLU A 162 6.38 -0.10 6.71
C GLU A 162 6.47 0.54 5.31
N PRO A 163 6.03 1.81 5.19
CA PRO A 163 6.37 2.63 4.04
C PRO A 163 7.86 2.95 4.09
N VAL A 164 8.51 2.79 2.94
CA VAL A 164 9.89 3.23 2.74
C VAL A 164 9.84 4.53 1.98
N ASP A 165 10.33 5.60 2.62
CA ASP A 165 10.47 6.89 1.97
C ASP A 165 11.41 6.77 0.77
N VAL A 166 11.07 7.45 -0.32
CA VAL A 166 11.91 7.50 -1.52
C VAL A 166 12.94 8.62 -1.31
N PRO A 167 14.24 8.30 -1.23
CA PRO A 167 15.29 9.32 -1.10
C PRO A 167 15.26 10.33 -2.26
N ASP A 168 15.67 11.56 -2.00
CA ASP A 168 15.53 12.64 -2.97
C ASP A 168 16.28 12.37 -4.28
N GLU A 169 17.44 11.72 -4.19
CA GLU A 169 18.30 11.35 -5.32
C GLU A 169 17.77 10.18 -6.16
N TRP A 170 16.69 9.53 -5.72
CA TRP A 170 16.01 8.49 -6.51
C TRP A 170 15.01 9.07 -7.49
N TRP A 171 14.45 10.23 -7.19
CA TRP A 171 13.43 10.84 -8.04
C TRP A 171 14.03 11.33 -9.36
N THR A 172 13.35 10.99 -10.45
CA THR A 172 13.68 11.57 -11.76
C THR A 172 13.07 12.96 -11.91
N SER A 173 13.44 13.64 -13.00
CA SER A 173 12.80 14.90 -13.41
C SER A 173 11.31 14.76 -13.74
N ARG A 174 10.78 13.55 -13.98
CA ARG A 174 9.36 13.31 -14.25
C ARG A 174 8.49 13.37 -12.98
N ALA A 175 9.09 13.15 -11.81
CA ALA A 175 8.38 13.25 -10.55
C ALA A 175 8.29 14.73 -10.13
N ALA A 176 7.22 15.41 -10.54
CA ALA A 176 6.97 16.80 -10.14
C ALA A 176 6.85 16.92 -8.60
N PRO A 177 7.25 18.04 -7.98
CA PRO A 177 7.25 18.20 -6.52
C PRO A 177 5.90 17.88 -5.86
N GLY A 178 4.78 18.35 -6.43
CA GLY A 178 3.44 18.06 -5.90
C GLY A 178 3.07 16.57 -5.94
N LEU A 179 3.57 15.82 -6.93
CA LEU A 179 3.39 14.37 -6.99
C LEU A 179 4.23 13.67 -5.92
N ARG A 180 5.48 14.11 -5.70
CA ARG A 180 6.34 13.58 -4.64
C ARG A 180 5.66 13.75 -3.28
N SER A 181 5.21 14.97 -2.97
CA SER A 181 4.52 15.29 -1.71
C SER A 181 3.25 14.44 -1.52
N HIS A 182 2.47 14.22 -2.59
CA HIS A 182 1.29 13.38 -2.52
C HIS A 182 1.63 11.92 -2.20
N LEU A 183 2.64 11.36 -2.87
CA LEU A 183 3.07 9.98 -2.67
C LEU A 183 3.69 9.77 -1.27
N THR A 184 4.54 10.68 -0.81
CA THR A 184 5.10 10.63 0.55
C THR A 184 4.04 10.87 1.63
N GLY A 185 3.02 11.69 1.34
CA GLY A 185 1.92 11.96 2.26
C GLY A 185 0.96 10.79 2.40
N ALA A 186 0.71 10.04 1.31
CA ALA A 186 -0.12 8.84 1.33
C ALA A 186 0.46 7.68 2.17
N ASN A 187 1.74 7.77 2.53
CA ASN A 187 2.45 6.78 3.33
C ASN A 187 2.34 7.01 4.85
N ARG A 188 1.90 8.19 5.28
CA ARG A 188 1.78 8.51 6.72
C ARG A 188 0.47 7.97 7.27
#